data_AF-A0AAU9QSU8-F1
#
_entry.id   AF-A0AAU9QSU8-F1
#
_cell.length_a   1.000
_cell.length_b   1.000
_cell.length_c   1.000
_cell.angle_alpha   90.00
_cell.angle_beta   90.00
_cell.angle_gamma   90.00
#
_symmetry.space_group_name_H-M   'P 1'
#
loop_
_entity.id
_entity.type
_entity.pdbx_description
1 polymer ?
#
loop_
_entity_poly.entity_id
_entity_poly.type
_entity_poly.pdbx_seq_one_letter_code
_entity_poly.pdbx_strand_id
1 'polypeptide(L)'
;MSIAKDALTSEVCHVVITKLAYLAGSGQEALLREAGVSDAQISQLEKLSYRELDAWIRKNKGELDISPFMQAIFPESNIPPEWKAFLQHGANNKMMKHYFGARAEECSAWRERLTIEPVFRARSIAHKQHSAVCKALMAQGDYRHISADALLEVAKTHRVSLCALWKELEKWDEEHEQ
;
A
#
# COMPACT_ATOMS: atom_id res chain seq x y z
N MET A 1 9.19 9.17 5.32
CA MET A 1 10.38 8.65 4.60
C MET A 1 10.11 7.20 4.23
N SER A 2 9.93 6.90 2.94
CA SER A 2 9.70 5.55 2.45
C SER A 2 11.00 4.76 2.55
N ILE A 3 11.05 3.73 3.38
CA ILE A 3 12.14 2.74 3.34
C ILE A 3 11.97 2.01 2.01
N ALA A 4 12.89 2.22 1.07
CA ALA A 4 12.87 1.53 -0.21
C ALA A 4 12.80 0.02 0.03
N LYS A 5 11.89 -0.67 -0.68
CA LYS A 5 11.56 -2.10 -0.53
C LYS A 5 12.79 -3.02 -0.48
N ASP A 6 13.87 -2.62 -1.15
CA ASP A 6 15.13 -3.36 -1.22
C ASP A 6 15.97 -3.26 0.07
N ALA A 7 15.89 -2.13 0.79
CA ALA A 7 16.60 -1.95 2.06
C ALA A 7 15.98 -2.81 3.17
N LEU A 8 14.65 -2.84 3.26
CA LEU A 8 13.95 -3.69 4.24
C LEU A 8 14.19 -5.18 3.96
N THR A 9 14.15 -5.58 2.69
CA THR A 9 14.45 -6.96 2.29
C THR A 9 15.86 -7.38 2.73
N SER A 10 16.85 -6.51 2.51
CA SER A 10 18.22 -6.75 2.95
C SER A 10 18.33 -6.94 4.46
N GLU A 11 17.67 -6.10 5.25
CA GLU A 11 17.71 -6.20 6.71
C GLU A 11 17.00 -7.45 7.25
N VAL A 12 15.82 -7.79 6.70
CA VAL A 12 15.10 -9.01 7.08
C VAL A 12 15.94 -10.25 6.73
N CYS A 13 16.56 -10.29 5.55
CA CYS A 13 17.47 -11.36 5.17
C CYS A 13 18.63 -11.46 6.17
N HIS A 14 19.25 -10.34 6.53
CA HIS A 14 20.34 -10.31 7.48
C HIS A 14 19.93 -10.89 8.84
N VAL A 15 18.78 -10.50 9.37
CA VAL A 15 18.25 -11.01 10.64
C VAL A 15 17.96 -12.51 10.58
N VAL A 16 17.27 -12.97 9.52
CA VAL A 16 16.89 -14.38 9.36
C VAL A 16 18.14 -15.26 9.23
N ILE A 17 19.06 -14.92 8.33
CA ILE A 17 20.25 -15.73 8.05
C ILE A 17 21.18 -15.76 9.28
N THR A 18 21.34 -14.62 9.97
CA THR A 18 22.10 -14.56 11.23
C THR A 18 21.47 -15.44 12.31
N LYS A 19 20.13 -15.45 12.41
CA LYS A 19 19.44 -16.31 13.37
C LYS A 19 19.62 -17.78 13.05
N LEU A 20 19.54 -18.18 11.78
CA LEU A 20 19.79 -19.58 11.36
C LEU A 20 21.22 -20.02 11.69
N ALA A 21 22.22 -19.17 11.43
CA ALA A 21 23.61 -19.44 11.75
C ALA A 21 23.83 -19.56 13.27
N TYR A 22 23.20 -18.69 14.05
CA TYR A 22 23.20 -18.80 15.51
C TYR A 22 22.58 -20.12 15.99
N LEU A 23 21.43 -20.52 15.44
CA LEU A 23 20.76 -21.77 15.82
C LEU A 23 21.63 -22.99 15.50
N ALA A 24 22.33 -22.97 14.37
CA ALA A 24 23.25 -24.03 13.97
C ALA A 24 24.44 -24.09 14.94
N GLY A 25 25.12 -22.96 15.19
CA GLY A 25 26.29 -22.90 16.07
C GLY A 25 26.02 -22.98 17.58
N SER A 26 24.75 -22.92 18.02
CA SER A 26 24.37 -23.01 19.45
C SER A 26 23.81 -24.37 19.87
N GLY A 27 23.89 -25.38 19.00
CA GLY A 27 23.41 -26.74 19.28
C GLY A 27 21.88 -26.87 19.20
N GLN A 28 21.19 -25.91 18.57
CA GLN A 28 19.73 -25.93 18.34
C GLN A 28 19.37 -26.53 16.96
N GLU A 29 20.21 -27.43 16.45
CA GLU A 29 20.07 -28.08 15.14
C GLU A 29 18.70 -28.77 14.96
N ALA A 30 18.12 -29.29 16.05
CA ALA A 30 16.81 -29.94 16.03
C ALA A 30 15.71 -29.00 15.49
N LEU A 31 15.73 -27.72 15.88
CA LEU A 31 14.77 -26.72 15.37
C LEU A 31 14.96 -26.45 13.87
N LEU A 32 16.20 -26.51 13.39
CA LEU A 32 16.51 -26.34 11.97
C LEU A 32 16.04 -27.55 11.16
N ARG A 33 16.23 -28.77 11.68
CA ARG A 33 15.73 -30.00 11.06
C ARG A 33 14.21 -30.03 10.99
N GLU A 34 13.52 -29.62 12.06
CA GLU A 34 12.06 -29.50 12.09
C GLU A 34 11.54 -28.49 11.06
N ALA A 35 12.30 -27.42 10.81
CA ALA A 35 12.02 -26.44 9.77
C ALA A 35 12.41 -26.91 8.34
N GLY A 36 12.90 -28.14 8.19
CA GLY A 36 13.25 -28.74 6.89
C GLY A 36 14.65 -28.39 6.37
N VAL A 37 15.53 -27.83 7.20
CA VAL A 37 16.92 -27.55 6.83
C VAL A 37 17.74 -28.85 6.88
N SER A 38 18.45 -29.17 5.80
CA SER A 38 19.27 -30.39 5.72
C SER A 38 20.54 -30.31 6.57
N ASP A 39 21.06 -31.45 7.03
CA ASP A 39 22.30 -31.51 7.82
C ASP A 39 23.51 -30.89 7.09
N ALA A 40 23.54 -30.98 5.76
CA ALA A 40 24.57 -30.34 4.94
C ALA A 40 24.51 -28.81 5.03
N GLN A 41 23.31 -28.24 5.02
CA GLN A 41 23.09 -26.79 5.17
C GLN A 41 23.40 -26.33 6.61
N ILE A 42 23.02 -27.11 7.62
CA ILE A 42 23.36 -26.83 9.03
C ILE A 42 24.88 -26.81 9.22
N SER A 43 25.58 -27.83 8.72
CA SER A 43 27.05 -27.91 8.76
C SER A 43 27.72 -26.75 8.02
N GLN A 44 27.08 -26.20 6.98
CA GLN A 44 27.59 -25.05 6.26
C GLN A 44 27.40 -23.76 7.08
N LEU A 45 26.25 -23.60 7.75
CA LEU A 45 25.95 -22.46 8.60
C LEU A 45 26.88 -22.39 9.83
N GLU A 46 27.20 -23.52 10.45
CA GLU A 46 28.13 -23.59 11.61
C GLU A 46 29.54 -23.10 11.29
N LYS A 47 29.99 -23.29 10.05
CA LYS A 47 31.36 -23.01 9.63
C LYS A 47 31.57 -21.56 9.21
N LEU A 48 30.50 -20.81 8.98
CA LEU A 48 30.59 -19.43 8.54
C LEU A 48 30.90 -18.52 9.72
N SER A 49 32.00 -17.77 9.63
CA SER A 49 32.25 -16.64 10.50
C SER A 49 31.24 -15.51 10.22
N TYR A 50 31.05 -14.62 11.19
CA TYR A 50 30.17 -13.45 11.03
C TYR A 50 30.51 -12.61 9.78
N ARG A 51 31.81 -12.46 9.46
CA ARG A 51 32.26 -11.72 8.26
C ARG A 51 31.89 -12.43 6.96
N GLU A 52 31.97 -13.75 6.92
CA GLU A 52 31.58 -14.55 5.75
C GLU A 52 30.06 -14.54 5.56
N LEU A 53 29.31 -14.56 6.66
CA LEU A 53 27.85 -14.41 6.64
C LEU A 53 27.42 -13.07 6.05
N ASP A 54 27.99 -11.96 6.55
CA ASP A 54 27.68 -10.60 6.09
C ASP A 54 28.11 -10.39 4.61
N ALA A 55 29.24 -10.99 4.20
CA ALA A 55 29.65 -11.00 2.79
C ALA A 55 28.67 -11.81 1.90
N TRP A 56 28.22 -12.97 2.38
CA TRP A 56 27.27 -13.83 1.68
C TRP A 56 25.89 -13.16 1.53
N ILE A 57 25.38 -12.53 2.59
CA ILE A 57 24.13 -11.75 2.57
C ILE A 57 24.24 -10.58 1.59
N ARG A 58 25.36 -9.84 1.61
CA ARG A 58 25.58 -8.72 0.68
C ARG A 58 25.66 -9.17 -0.77
N LYS A 59 26.26 -10.34 -1.03
CA LYS A 59 26.41 -10.90 -2.38
C LYS A 59 25.09 -11.43 -2.95
N ASN A 60 24.26 -12.07 -2.11
CA ASN A 60 22.99 -12.66 -2.52
C ASN A 60 21.79 -11.75 -2.18
N LYS A 61 22.03 -10.43 -2.09
CA LYS A 61 20.98 -9.44 -1.87
C LYS A 61 19.87 -9.63 -2.91
N GLY A 62 18.67 -9.94 -2.43
CA GLY A 62 17.48 -10.05 -3.27
C GLY A 62 17.10 -11.45 -3.75
N GLU A 63 17.85 -12.52 -3.41
CA GLU A 63 17.46 -13.90 -3.77
C GLU A 63 16.37 -14.48 -2.85
N LEU A 64 16.21 -13.95 -1.63
CA LEU A 64 15.16 -14.38 -0.71
C LEU A 64 13.86 -13.65 -1.02
N ASP A 65 12.86 -14.35 -1.56
CA ASP A 65 11.51 -13.80 -1.68
C ASP A 65 10.83 -13.78 -0.31
N ILE A 66 10.89 -12.62 0.36
CA ILE A 66 10.19 -12.39 1.63
C ILE A 66 8.75 -11.92 1.43
N SER A 67 8.28 -11.74 0.20
CA SER A 67 6.92 -11.23 -0.07
C SER A 67 5.84 -12.10 0.59
N PRO A 68 5.90 -13.44 0.56
CA PRO A 68 4.92 -14.29 1.24
C PRO A 68 4.95 -14.13 2.77
N PHE A 69 6.15 -13.97 3.35
CA PHE A 69 6.32 -13.73 4.79
C PHE A 69 5.76 -12.35 5.18
N MET A 70 6.06 -11.34 4.40
CA MET A 70 5.52 -9.99 4.58
C MET A 70 3.99 -9.98 4.42
N GLN A 71 3.42 -10.73 3.49
CA GLN A 71 1.97 -10.90 3.35
C GLN A 71 1.34 -11.69 4.50
N ALA A 72 2.06 -12.62 5.11
CA ALA A 72 1.55 -13.36 6.27
C ALA A 72 1.51 -12.48 7.53
N ILE A 73 2.52 -11.63 7.73
CA ILE A 73 2.65 -10.76 8.92
C ILE A 73 1.88 -9.44 8.75
N PHE A 74 2.01 -8.85 7.56
CA PHE A 74 1.34 -7.63 7.14
C PHE A 74 0.43 -7.98 5.98
N PRO A 75 -0.69 -8.67 6.23
CA PRO A 75 -1.59 -9.01 5.16
C PRO A 75 -2.03 -7.69 4.50
N GLU A 76 -1.94 -7.65 3.17
CA GLU A 76 -2.39 -6.54 2.31
C GLU A 76 -3.87 -6.18 2.55
N SER A 77 -4.55 -6.91 3.45
CA SER A 77 -5.91 -6.73 3.93
C SER A 77 -6.13 -5.52 4.83
N ASN A 78 -5.09 -4.89 5.38
CA ASN A 78 -5.31 -3.68 6.18
C ASN A 78 -5.24 -2.43 5.30
N ILE A 79 -6.41 -2.03 4.80
CA ILE A 79 -6.65 -0.70 4.27
C ILE A 79 -6.30 0.30 5.38
N PRO A 80 -5.39 1.27 5.17
CA PRO A 80 -5.15 2.33 6.14
C PRO A 80 -6.47 2.99 6.55
N PRO A 81 -6.73 3.23 7.84
CA PRO A 81 -8.03 3.74 8.30
C PRO A 81 -8.46 5.04 7.60
N GLU A 82 -7.50 5.92 7.37
CA GLU A 82 -7.65 7.14 6.58
C GLU A 82 -8.16 6.85 5.16
N TRP A 83 -7.56 5.90 4.44
CA TRP A 83 -7.89 5.59 3.03
C TRP A 83 -9.21 4.85 2.90
N LYS A 84 -9.60 4.10 3.93
CA LYS A 84 -10.86 3.35 3.95
C LYS A 84 -12.05 4.26 3.70
N ALA A 85 -12.08 5.45 4.33
CA ALA A 85 -13.15 6.42 4.13
C ALA A 85 -13.25 6.86 2.66
N PHE A 86 -12.12 7.18 2.02
CA PHE A 86 -12.08 7.57 0.61
C PHE A 86 -12.57 6.46 -0.32
N LEU A 87 -12.10 5.23 -0.12
CA LEU A 87 -12.52 4.09 -0.93
C LEU A 87 -14.01 3.78 -0.76
N GLN A 88 -14.55 3.90 0.47
CA GLN A 88 -15.97 3.73 0.75
C GLN A 88 -16.85 4.81 0.11
N HIS A 89 -16.31 6.02 -0.10
CA HIS A 89 -16.99 7.13 -0.78
C HIS A 89 -16.66 7.21 -2.29
N GLY A 90 -16.10 6.13 -2.85
CA GLY A 90 -15.96 5.98 -4.29
C GLY A 90 -14.72 6.64 -4.91
N ALA A 91 -13.64 6.82 -4.16
CA ALA A 91 -12.38 7.32 -4.73
C ALA A 91 -11.85 6.39 -5.85
N ASN A 92 -11.49 6.98 -6.99
CA ASN A 92 -10.95 6.26 -8.15
C ASN A 92 -9.42 6.08 -8.05
N ASN A 93 -8.82 5.28 -8.94
CA ASN A 93 -7.37 5.02 -8.90
C ASN A 93 -6.53 6.28 -9.14
N LYS A 94 -7.01 7.23 -9.94
CA LYS A 94 -6.30 8.50 -10.20
C LYS A 94 -6.21 9.34 -8.93
N MET A 95 -7.33 9.54 -8.24
CA MET A 95 -7.41 10.27 -6.98
C MET A 95 -6.56 9.59 -5.89
N MET A 96 -6.68 8.26 -5.75
CA MET A 96 -5.91 7.52 -4.75
C MET A 96 -4.40 7.61 -5.00
N LYS A 97 -3.97 7.57 -6.26
CA LYS A 97 -2.57 7.79 -6.64
C LYS A 97 -2.13 9.23 -6.39
N HIS A 98 -2.97 10.21 -6.72
CA HIS A 98 -2.66 11.64 -6.60
C HIS A 98 -2.43 12.05 -5.14
N TYR A 99 -3.36 11.71 -4.23
CA TYR A 99 -3.29 12.16 -2.83
C TYR A 99 -2.50 11.22 -1.91
N PHE A 100 -2.47 9.92 -2.21
CA PHE A 100 -1.92 8.92 -1.29
C PHE A 100 -0.79 8.07 -1.89
N GLY A 101 -0.45 8.25 -3.17
CA GLY A 101 0.55 7.44 -3.85
C GLY A 101 0.18 5.96 -3.99
N ALA A 102 -1.10 5.60 -3.80
CA ALA A 102 -1.55 4.22 -3.79
C ALA A 102 -1.49 3.57 -5.19
N ARG A 103 -1.19 2.26 -5.24
CA ARG A 103 -1.14 1.51 -6.49
C ARG A 103 -2.54 1.08 -6.93
N ALA A 104 -2.74 0.95 -8.25
CA ALA A 104 -4.04 0.66 -8.83
C ALA A 104 -4.53 -0.77 -8.48
N GLU A 105 -3.60 -1.71 -8.40
CA GLU A 105 -3.84 -3.11 -8.05
C GLU A 105 -4.33 -3.23 -6.60
N GLU A 106 -3.67 -2.55 -5.66
CA GLU A 106 -4.06 -2.50 -4.24
C GLU A 106 -5.45 -1.89 -4.07
N CYS A 107 -5.70 -0.73 -4.71
CA CYS A 107 -7.01 -0.08 -4.65
C CYS A 107 -8.14 -0.95 -5.21
N SER A 108 -7.86 -1.75 -6.24
CA SER A 108 -8.85 -2.65 -6.83
C SER A 108 -9.19 -3.79 -5.87
N ALA A 109 -8.17 -4.46 -5.32
CA ALA A 109 -8.34 -5.52 -4.33
C ALA A 109 -9.06 -5.03 -3.06
N TRP A 110 -8.79 -3.80 -2.61
CA TRP A 110 -9.47 -3.19 -1.46
C TRP A 110 -10.94 -2.89 -1.74
N ARG A 111 -11.29 -2.36 -2.91
CA ARG A 111 -12.69 -2.06 -3.25
C ARG A 111 -13.56 -3.32 -3.34
N GLU A 112 -13.01 -4.45 -3.80
CA GLU A 112 -13.73 -5.74 -3.82
C GLU A 112 -14.14 -6.20 -2.42
N ARG A 113 -13.39 -5.81 -1.39
CA ARG A 113 -13.63 -6.18 0.02
C ARG A 113 -14.49 -5.17 0.77
N LEU A 114 -14.78 -4.00 0.17
CA LEU A 114 -15.55 -2.93 0.81
C LEU A 114 -17.01 -2.95 0.35
N THR A 115 -17.92 -2.84 1.30
CA THR A 115 -19.32 -2.53 0.99
C THR A 115 -19.46 -1.04 0.68
N ILE A 116 -19.50 -0.70 -0.60
CA ILE A 116 -19.70 0.68 -1.09
C ILE A 116 -21.19 0.89 -1.39
N GLU A 117 -21.81 1.92 -0.82
CA GLU A 117 -23.20 2.26 -1.13
C GLU A 117 -23.39 2.62 -2.61
N PRO A 118 -24.54 2.29 -3.24
CA PRO A 118 -24.78 2.56 -4.66
C PRO A 118 -24.55 4.02 -5.08
N VAL A 119 -24.90 4.97 -4.22
CA VAL A 119 -24.72 6.41 -4.47
C VAL A 119 -23.25 6.79 -4.66
N PHE A 120 -22.34 6.13 -3.94
CA PHE A 120 -20.89 6.36 -4.03
C PHE A 120 -20.22 5.56 -5.16
N ARG A 121 -20.98 4.75 -5.92
CA ARG A 121 -20.50 4.08 -7.14
C ARG A 121 -20.78 4.87 -8.41
N ALA A 122 -21.61 5.91 -8.33
CA ALA A 122 -21.95 6.75 -9.46
C ALA A 122 -20.69 7.39 -10.07
N ARG A 123 -20.63 7.52 -11.40
CA ARG A 123 -19.47 8.08 -12.11
C ARG A 123 -19.68 9.52 -12.58
N SER A 124 -20.79 10.12 -12.19
CA SER A 124 -21.22 11.48 -12.56
C SER A 124 -22.13 12.02 -11.47
N ILE A 125 -22.15 13.36 -11.34
CA ILE A 125 -23.06 14.05 -10.44
C ILE A 125 -24.43 14.15 -11.10
N ALA A 126 -25.50 13.84 -10.37
CA ALA A 126 -26.85 13.99 -10.89
C ALA A 126 -27.16 15.45 -11.22
N HIS A 127 -27.84 15.70 -12.34
CA HIS A 127 -28.15 17.06 -12.83
C HIS A 127 -28.78 17.97 -11.75
N LYS A 128 -29.67 17.43 -10.92
CA LYS A 128 -30.34 18.17 -9.84
C LYS A 128 -29.40 18.63 -8.73
N GLN A 129 -28.28 17.92 -8.53
CA GLN A 129 -27.29 18.22 -7.48
C GLN A 129 -26.09 19.01 -8.02
N HIS A 130 -25.87 18.99 -9.35
CA HIS A 130 -24.69 19.56 -10.00
C HIS A 130 -24.37 20.99 -9.55
N SER A 131 -25.33 21.91 -9.64
CA SER A 131 -25.12 23.31 -9.24
C SER A 131 -24.72 23.45 -7.76
N ALA A 132 -25.35 22.69 -6.87
CA ALA A 132 -25.05 22.74 -5.44
C ALA A 132 -23.64 22.21 -5.14
N VAL A 133 -23.25 21.11 -5.80
CA VAL A 133 -21.93 20.50 -5.62
C VAL A 133 -20.82 21.40 -6.17
N CYS A 134 -20.99 21.98 -7.36
CA CYS A 134 -20.01 22.92 -7.92
C CYS A 134 -19.82 24.15 -7.02
N LYS A 135 -20.90 24.69 -6.44
CA LYS A 135 -20.80 25.78 -5.45
C LYS A 135 -20.01 25.37 -4.22
N ALA A 136 -20.23 24.15 -3.72
CA ALA A 136 -19.49 23.64 -2.56
C ALA A 136 -18.00 23.44 -2.86
N LEU A 137 -17.66 22.97 -4.07
CA LEU A 137 -16.27 22.85 -4.53
C LEU A 137 -15.59 24.22 -4.68
N MET A 138 -16.24 25.19 -5.33
CA MET A 138 -15.71 26.55 -5.46
C MET A 138 -15.51 27.25 -4.10
N ALA A 139 -16.32 26.91 -3.10
CA ALA A 139 -16.16 27.43 -1.74
C ALA A 139 -14.90 26.90 -1.02
N GLN A 140 -14.28 25.81 -1.52
CA GLN A 140 -13.01 25.29 -0.98
C GLN A 140 -11.79 26.09 -1.46
N GLY A 141 -11.97 27.02 -2.40
CA GLY A 141 -10.90 27.84 -2.97
C GLY A 141 -10.56 27.42 -4.40
N ASP A 142 -9.29 27.58 -4.77
CA ASP A 142 -8.79 27.20 -6.08
C ASP A 142 -8.94 25.70 -6.29
N TYR A 143 -9.62 25.33 -7.37
CA TYR A 143 -10.01 23.95 -7.66
C TYR A 143 -8.80 23.03 -7.87
N ARG A 144 -7.65 23.58 -8.28
CA ARG A 144 -6.37 22.86 -8.43
C ARG A 144 -5.73 22.47 -7.10
N HIS A 145 -6.14 23.11 -6.01
CA HIS A 145 -5.50 23.01 -4.70
C HIS A 145 -6.45 22.46 -3.62
N ILE A 146 -7.61 21.92 -4.00
CA ILE A 146 -8.55 21.35 -3.03
C ILE A 146 -7.92 20.10 -2.38
N SER A 147 -7.92 20.06 -1.05
CA SER A 147 -7.39 18.93 -0.30
C SER A 147 -8.27 17.69 -0.43
N ALA A 148 -7.67 16.50 -0.21
CA ALA A 148 -8.41 15.25 -0.20
C ALA A 148 -9.55 15.27 0.83
N ASP A 149 -9.28 15.75 2.04
CA ASP A 149 -10.26 15.82 3.12
C ASP A 149 -11.44 16.74 2.77
N ALA A 150 -11.17 17.89 2.15
CA ALA A 150 -12.23 18.79 1.69
C ALA A 150 -13.13 18.10 0.66
N LEU A 151 -12.57 17.36 -0.30
CA LEU A 151 -13.35 16.60 -1.27
C LEU A 151 -14.18 15.49 -0.60
N LEU A 152 -13.61 14.81 0.40
CA LEU A 152 -14.32 13.80 1.16
C LEU A 152 -15.51 14.39 1.93
N GLU A 153 -15.35 15.57 2.52
CA GLU A 153 -16.45 16.26 3.18
C GLU A 153 -17.54 16.68 2.19
N VAL A 154 -17.18 17.25 1.03
CA VAL A 154 -18.17 17.56 -0.02
C VAL A 154 -18.91 16.30 -0.48
N ALA A 155 -18.21 15.18 -0.68
CA ALA A 155 -18.81 13.90 -1.06
C ALA A 155 -19.82 13.39 -0.03
N LYS A 156 -19.49 13.48 1.27
CA LYS A 156 -20.39 13.12 2.37
C LYS A 156 -21.61 14.02 2.42
N THR A 157 -21.40 15.34 2.44
CA THR A 157 -22.47 16.34 2.58
C THR A 157 -23.49 16.25 1.44
N HIS A 158 -23.02 16.14 0.21
CA HIS A 158 -23.90 16.12 -0.97
C HIS A 158 -24.32 14.72 -1.40
N ARG A 159 -23.84 13.68 -0.71
CA ARG A 159 -24.03 12.27 -1.06
C ARG A 159 -23.70 12.00 -2.53
N VAL A 160 -22.47 12.33 -2.92
CA VAL A 160 -21.94 12.07 -4.27
C VAL A 160 -20.61 11.33 -4.17
N SER A 161 -20.25 10.57 -5.21
CA SER A 161 -18.99 9.83 -5.20
C SER A 161 -17.79 10.76 -5.40
N LEU A 162 -16.67 10.41 -4.77
CA LEU A 162 -15.38 11.05 -5.01
C LEU A 162 -14.92 10.91 -6.47
N CYS A 163 -15.24 9.80 -7.13
CA CYS A 163 -14.98 9.64 -8.57
C CYS A 163 -15.72 10.68 -9.42
N ALA A 164 -16.97 11.00 -9.08
CA ALA A 164 -17.75 12.01 -9.79
C ALA A 164 -17.18 13.42 -9.55
N LEU A 165 -16.80 13.74 -8.30
CA LEU A 165 -16.13 15.01 -7.98
C LEU A 165 -14.82 15.16 -8.75
N TRP A 166 -13.97 14.13 -8.72
CA TRP A 166 -12.68 14.14 -9.41
C TRP A 166 -12.81 14.45 -10.90
N LYS A 167 -13.82 13.87 -11.57
CA LYS A 167 -14.08 14.16 -12.98
C LYS A 167 -14.52 15.58 -13.26
N GLU A 168 -15.26 16.22 -12.35
CA GLU A 168 -15.61 17.63 -12.53
C GLU A 168 -14.38 18.52 -12.39
N LEU A 169 -13.45 18.19 -11.50
CA LEU A 169 -12.16 18.90 -11.40
C LEU A 169 -11.33 18.72 -12.68
N GLU A 170 -11.25 17.49 -13.21
CA GLU A 170 -10.56 17.22 -14.49
C GLU A 170 -11.13 18.06 -15.64
N LYS A 171 -12.46 18.21 -15.71
CA LYS A 171 -13.09 19.09 -16.72
C LYS A 171 -12.75 20.55 -16.52
N TRP A 172 -12.75 21.04 -15.28
CA TRP A 172 -12.38 22.43 -15.01
C TRP A 172 -10.93 22.72 -15.39
N ASP A 173 -10.02 21.75 -15.19
CA ASP A 173 -8.65 21.87 -15.71
C ASP A 173 -8.63 21.96 -17.24
N GLU A 174 -9.34 21.08 -17.94
CA GLU A 174 -9.42 21.10 -19.41
C GLU A 174 -10.03 22.40 -19.97
N GLU A 175 -10.99 23.01 -19.26
CA GLU A 175 -11.66 24.25 -19.67
C GLU A 175 -10.82 25.52 -19.42
N HIS A 176 -9.89 25.50 -18.45
CA HIS A 176 -9.07 26.66 -18.07
C HIS A 176 -7.61 26.57 -18.54
N GLU A 177 -7.20 25.46 -19.15
CA GLU A 177 -5.93 25.35 -19.90
C GLU A 177 -6.05 25.82 -21.37
N GLN A 178 -7.24 26.23 -21.81
CA GLN A 178 -7.51 26.90 -23.10
C GLN A 178 -7.52 28.43 -22.96
#